data_AF-A0A4V2S4U1-F1
#
_entry.id   AF-A0A4V2S4U1-F1
#
_cell.length_a   1.000
_cell.length_b   1.000
_cell.length_c   1.000
_cell.angle_alpha   90.00
_cell.angle_beta   90.00
_cell.angle_gamma   90.00
#
_symmetry.space_group_name_H-M   'P 1'
#
loop_
_entity.id
_entity.type
_entity.pdbx_description
1 polymer ?
#
loop_
_entity_poly.entity_id
_entity_poly.type
_entity_poly.pdbx_seq_one_letter_code
_entity_poly.pdbx_strand_id
1 'polypeptide(L)'
;MTDAVATRWANTVVPSWLYRWLMPLGWIVAVVVTVSSDGSRCTPGDRCGVLGSLAMVACYASLVLCWWQPRLAAFAGLVFLAFELNYGDAVGALVAWSLYAGACALFLAWLTYTRHRQSALTVNLPTQQVAIPAAARVGVTSRLVIAGVLALAGAAALAAGWYTVAGGAWLLTILFVLRDLQLRRTRVRRSRTEAGLPVRIDPDASGSFAIRSTEGDVLLGFLRVALDDREADERLSSAIDLLNEAEDDLTASMRLDSVRTLRQYRGEAVLVGDLAEGSWPTILIGDTPLRPVSGLRTPRRTPWSVETGDRLDLEVHEMAGRPAGLIDPVREIPTLPWSVPIEPAQAWCRPVLVAALLAGPAAVGLFTSWGDWFPVIVAVVAGALLIRFTTEELFYAVVASATELRIRRSPLERVVGWQAVESIEVNGDRVTLRTDGGSQVVGGVAKGQAGEVAAVFEALRAQTDAPAAGPRLTPQLVIEAVYYVACAVAFLVLL
;
A
#
# COMPACT_ATOMS: atom_id res chain seq x y z
N MET A 1 -27.80 23.68 7.41
CA MET A 1 -28.50 22.40 7.07
C MET A 1 -29.37 22.01 8.26
N THR A 2 -30.59 21.52 8.05
CA THR A 2 -31.47 21.08 9.15
C THR A 2 -30.96 19.80 9.81
N ASP A 3 -31.08 19.71 11.13
CA ASP A 3 -30.57 18.58 11.91
C ASP A 3 -31.14 17.20 11.51
N ALA A 4 -32.36 17.16 10.95
CA ALA A 4 -32.95 15.93 10.41
C ALA A 4 -32.28 15.44 9.11
N VAL A 5 -31.60 16.30 8.35
CA VAL A 5 -30.73 15.87 7.22
C VAL A 5 -29.31 15.61 7.73
N ALA A 6 -28.80 16.46 8.64
CA ALA A 6 -27.48 16.28 9.26
C ALA A 6 -27.35 14.91 9.95
N THR A 7 -28.35 14.51 10.74
CA THR A 7 -28.41 13.20 11.41
C THR A 7 -28.45 12.04 10.41
N ARG A 8 -29.21 12.17 9.31
CA ARG A 8 -29.25 11.15 8.25
C ARG A 8 -27.92 11.04 7.52
N TRP A 9 -27.25 12.15 7.24
CA TRP A 9 -25.90 12.17 6.66
C TRP A 9 -24.87 11.55 7.63
N ALA A 10 -24.90 11.91 8.92
CA ALA A 10 -24.01 11.37 9.94
C ALA A 10 -24.18 9.85 10.12
N ASN A 11 -25.41 9.35 10.02
CA ASN A 11 -25.69 7.91 10.05
C ASN A 11 -25.32 7.17 8.73
N THR A 12 -24.75 7.86 7.72
CA THR A 12 -24.12 7.22 6.55
C THR A 12 -22.60 7.14 6.64
N VAL A 13 -21.98 7.69 7.70
CA VAL A 13 -20.54 7.58 7.96
C VAL A 13 -20.16 6.12 8.24
N VAL A 14 -19.03 5.66 7.70
CA VAL A 14 -18.49 4.34 8.05
C VAL A 14 -17.76 4.45 9.39
N PRO A 15 -18.11 3.68 10.43
CA PRO A 15 -17.54 3.86 11.77
C PRO A 15 -16.00 3.70 11.77
N SER A 16 -15.26 4.70 12.23
CA SER A 16 -13.80 4.71 12.07
C SER A 16 -13.07 3.62 12.85
N TRP A 17 -13.68 3.04 13.90
CA TRP A 17 -13.13 1.88 14.59
C TRP A 17 -13.00 0.67 13.65
N LEU A 18 -13.83 0.59 12.61
CA LEU A 18 -13.75 -0.46 11.61
C LEU A 18 -12.41 -0.39 10.87
N TYR A 19 -11.99 0.79 10.38
CA TYR A 19 -10.74 0.93 9.64
C TYR A 19 -9.49 1.17 10.49
N ARG A 20 -9.65 1.64 11.75
CA ARG A 20 -8.54 1.86 12.69
C ARG A 20 -8.23 0.67 13.60
N TRP A 21 -9.20 -0.20 13.85
CA TRP A 21 -9.05 -1.33 14.77
C TRP A 21 -9.46 -2.66 14.15
N LEU A 22 -10.66 -2.77 13.55
CA LEU A 22 -11.12 -4.07 13.02
C LEU A 22 -10.31 -4.54 11.81
N MET A 23 -10.04 -3.67 10.83
CA MET A 23 -9.22 -4.02 9.67
C MET A 23 -7.77 -4.33 10.07
N PRO A 24 -7.07 -3.52 10.91
CA PRO A 24 -5.77 -3.89 11.45
C PRO A 24 -5.76 -5.19 12.28
N LEU A 25 -6.80 -5.45 13.09
CA LEU A 25 -6.91 -6.70 13.85
C LEU A 25 -7.10 -7.90 12.93
N GLY A 26 -7.92 -7.78 11.88
CA GLY A 26 -8.06 -8.79 10.83
C GLY A 26 -6.77 -9.06 10.07
N TRP A 27 -5.98 -8.00 9.80
CA TRP A 27 -4.63 -8.11 9.21
C TRP A 27 -3.67 -8.83 10.17
N ILE A 28 -3.65 -8.48 11.46
CA ILE A 28 -2.83 -9.16 12.48
C ILE A 28 -3.21 -10.63 12.60
N VAL A 29 -4.51 -10.96 12.61
CA VAL A 29 -4.99 -12.35 12.61
C VAL A 29 -4.56 -13.09 11.35
N ALA A 30 -4.63 -12.47 10.17
CA ALA A 30 -4.15 -13.09 8.93
C ALA A 30 -2.63 -13.35 8.94
N VAL A 31 -1.83 -12.40 9.46
CA VAL A 31 -0.38 -12.59 9.67
C VAL A 31 -0.10 -13.70 10.69
N VAL A 32 -0.82 -13.76 11.81
CA VAL A 32 -0.64 -14.80 12.84
C VAL A 32 -1.04 -16.18 12.31
N VAL A 33 -2.13 -16.29 11.55
CA VAL A 33 -2.52 -17.56 10.88
C VAL A 33 -1.49 -17.94 9.81
N THR A 34 -0.93 -16.98 9.08
CA THR A 34 0.18 -17.22 8.14
C THR A 34 1.38 -17.80 8.88
N VAL A 35 1.95 -17.06 9.83
CA VAL A 35 3.16 -17.45 10.58
C VAL A 35 2.98 -18.73 11.40
N SER A 36 1.74 -19.09 11.80
CA SER A 36 1.46 -20.33 12.54
C SER A 36 1.10 -21.53 11.66
N SER A 37 0.66 -21.31 10.41
CA SER A 37 0.46 -22.39 9.42
C SER A 37 1.70 -22.65 8.56
N ASP A 38 2.58 -21.65 8.42
CA ASP A 38 3.85 -21.76 7.69
C ASP A 38 4.92 -22.44 8.56
N GLY A 39 4.80 -23.77 8.69
CA GLY A 39 5.86 -24.61 9.25
C GLY A 39 7.11 -24.66 8.35
N SER A 40 6.97 -24.24 7.10
CA SER A 40 8.04 -23.99 6.14
C SER A 40 8.84 -22.76 6.56
N ARG A 41 10.07 -22.97 7.03
CA ARG A 41 10.99 -21.84 7.23
C ARG A 41 11.31 -21.23 5.87
N CYS A 42 11.23 -19.91 5.74
CA CYS A 42 11.82 -19.21 4.60
C CYS A 42 13.36 -19.21 4.68
N THR A 43 13.93 -20.37 4.39
CA THR A 43 15.34 -20.66 4.16
C THR A 43 15.80 -19.94 2.87
N PRO A 44 17.11 -19.80 2.54
CA PRO A 44 17.55 -18.69 1.67
C PRO A 44 17.13 -18.70 0.17
N GLY A 45 16.26 -19.62 -0.29
CA GLY A 45 16.19 -19.99 -1.71
C GLY A 45 14.90 -20.39 -2.38
N ASP A 46 13.72 -20.23 -1.78
CA ASP A 46 12.49 -20.14 -2.59
C ASP A 46 12.28 -18.68 -2.98
N ARG A 47 11.17 -18.37 -3.63
CA ARG A 47 11.02 -17.14 -4.43
C ARG A 47 10.66 -15.91 -3.61
N CYS A 48 11.40 -15.67 -2.52
CA CYS A 48 11.47 -14.40 -1.77
C CYS A 48 12.13 -13.26 -2.59
N GLY A 49 11.92 -13.26 -3.92
CA GLY A 49 12.48 -12.27 -4.84
C GLY A 49 11.71 -10.95 -4.81
N VAL A 50 11.95 -10.11 -5.83
CA VAL A 50 11.35 -8.77 -5.96
C VAL A 50 9.83 -8.81 -5.79
N LEU A 51 9.16 -9.84 -6.30
CA LEU A 51 7.71 -10.03 -6.24
C LEU A 51 7.21 -10.25 -4.81
N GLY A 52 7.85 -11.13 -4.03
CA GLY A 52 7.57 -11.30 -2.60
C GLY A 52 7.88 -10.02 -1.80
N SER A 53 8.93 -9.28 -2.16
CA SER A 53 9.22 -7.99 -1.51
C SER A 53 8.15 -6.92 -1.81
N LEU A 54 7.59 -6.91 -3.03
CA LEU A 54 6.48 -6.03 -3.41
C LEU A 54 5.16 -6.45 -2.74
N ALA A 55 4.93 -7.76 -2.58
CA ALA A 55 3.81 -8.29 -1.79
C ALA A 55 3.91 -7.81 -0.34
N MET A 56 5.06 -7.98 0.32
CA MET A 56 5.26 -7.49 1.70
C MET A 56 5.13 -5.96 1.80
N VAL A 57 5.61 -5.20 0.80
CA VAL A 57 5.38 -3.75 0.73
C VAL A 57 3.89 -3.42 0.62
N ALA A 58 3.11 -4.13 -0.21
CA ALA A 58 1.66 -3.97 -0.29
C ALA A 58 0.95 -4.37 1.03
N CYS A 59 1.42 -5.43 1.69
CA CYS A 59 0.92 -5.91 2.98
C CYS A 59 1.09 -4.85 4.08
N TYR A 60 2.32 -4.37 4.32
CA TYR A 60 2.58 -3.31 5.28
C TYR A 60 1.96 -1.97 4.87
N ALA A 61 1.90 -1.66 3.57
CA ALA A 61 1.22 -0.46 3.08
C ALA A 61 -0.29 -0.52 3.37
N SER A 62 -0.95 -1.67 3.23
CA SER A 62 -2.38 -1.82 3.60
C SER A 62 -2.62 -1.46 5.06
N LEU A 63 -1.71 -1.89 5.96
CA LEU A 63 -1.74 -1.51 7.37
C LEU A 63 -1.53 0.00 7.53
N VAL A 64 -0.42 0.57 7.06
CA VAL A 64 -0.13 2.02 7.22
C VAL A 64 -1.21 2.92 6.60
N LEU A 65 -1.74 2.54 5.45
CA LEU A 65 -2.78 3.30 4.74
C LEU A 65 -4.13 3.24 5.45
N CYS A 66 -4.43 2.23 6.28
CA CYS A 66 -5.72 2.12 7.01
C CYS A 66 -6.00 3.36 7.88
N TRP A 67 -4.97 4.02 8.40
CA TRP A 67 -5.10 5.24 9.20
C TRP A 67 -5.17 6.53 8.36
N TRP A 68 -4.72 6.51 7.10
CA TRP A 68 -4.49 7.71 6.27
C TRP A 68 -5.42 7.81 5.07
N GLN A 69 -5.60 6.72 4.30
CA GLN A 69 -6.50 6.63 3.14
C GLN A 69 -7.13 5.22 3.08
N PRO A 70 -8.23 4.96 3.81
CA PRO A 70 -8.82 3.63 3.94
C PRO A 70 -9.20 2.93 2.62
N ARG A 71 -9.46 3.69 1.54
CA ARG A 71 -9.69 3.13 0.19
C ARG A 71 -8.42 2.53 -0.41
N LEU A 72 -7.28 3.23 -0.31
CA LEU A 72 -5.99 2.70 -0.77
C LEU A 72 -5.54 1.53 0.13
N ALA A 73 -5.90 1.55 1.41
CA ALA A 73 -5.65 0.44 2.34
C ALA A 73 -6.39 -0.83 1.93
N ALA A 74 -7.70 -0.74 1.73
CA ALA A 74 -8.53 -1.83 1.25
C ALA A 74 -8.06 -2.35 -0.12
N PHE A 75 -7.74 -1.43 -1.04
CA PHE A 75 -7.19 -1.78 -2.35
C PHE A 75 -5.83 -2.49 -2.23
N ALA A 76 -4.92 -2.04 -1.36
CA ALA A 76 -3.65 -2.71 -1.10
C ALA A 76 -3.83 -4.10 -0.47
N GLY A 77 -4.85 -4.31 0.36
CA GLY A 77 -5.24 -5.63 0.87
C GLY A 77 -5.78 -6.58 -0.22
N LEU A 78 -6.55 -6.06 -1.18
CA LEU A 78 -6.99 -6.82 -2.36
C LEU A 78 -5.81 -7.18 -3.29
N VAL A 79 -4.90 -6.23 -3.51
CA VAL A 79 -3.64 -6.47 -4.24
C VAL A 79 -2.78 -7.49 -3.49
N PHE A 80 -2.73 -7.43 -2.15
CA PHE A 80 -2.01 -8.43 -1.36
C PHE A 80 -2.61 -9.83 -1.50
N LEU A 81 -3.95 -10.00 -1.46
CA LEU A 81 -4.55 -11.30 -1.78
C LEU A 81 -4.21 -11.75 -3.20
N ALA A 82 -4.17 -10.84 -4.18
CA ALA A 82 -3.75 -11.20 -5.54
C ALA A 82 -2.28 -11.64 -5.62
N PHE A 83 -1.42 -11.18 -4.69
CA PHE A 83 -0.12 -11.84 -4.46
C PHE A 83 -0.31 -13.18 -3.75
N GLU A 84 -0.97 -13.27 -2.60
CA GLU A 84 -1.07 -14.52 -1.82
C GLU A 84 -1.68 -15.71 -2.60
N LEU A 85 -2.71 -15.47 -3.43
CA LEU A 85 -3.31 -16.48 -4.34
C LEU A 85 -2.37 -16.95 -5.45
N ASN A 86 -1.19 -16.34 -5.59
CA ASN A 86 -0.09 -16.80 -6.43
C ASN A 86 1.05 -17.36 -5.56
N TYR A 87 1.71 -16.52 -4.76
CA TYR A 87 2.97 -16.88 -4.11
C TYR A 87 2.81 -17.64 -2.77
N GLY A 88 1.57 -17.91 -2.32
CA GLY A 88 1.23 -18.43 -0.99
C GLY A 88 0.69 -19.87 -0.98
N ASP A 89 1.58 -20.83 -0.77
CA ASP A 89 1.27 -22.27 -0.74
C ASP A 89 0.54 -22.73 0.54
N ALA A 90 0.65 -21.96 1.63
CA ALA A 90 0.08 -22.30 2.92
C ALA A 90 -1.45 -22.11 2.91
N VAL A 91 -2.21 -23.21 2.84
CA VAL A 91 -3.69 -23.20 2.82
C VAL A 91 -4.29 -22.39 3.98
N GLY A 92 -3.65 -22.39 5.16
CA GLY A 92 -4.05 -21.56 6.30
C GLY A 92 -3.93 -20.05 6.01
N ALA A 93 -2.79 -19.63 5.47
CA ALA A 93 -2.56 -18.25 5.03
C ALA A 93 -3.53 -17.85 3.93
N LEU A 94 -3.67 -18.68 2.88
CA LEU A 94 -4.56 -18.42 1.74
C LEU A 94 -6.02 -18.24 2.18
N VAL A 95 -6.52 -19.06 3.11
CA VAL A 95 -7.87 -18.88 3.69
C VAL A 95 -7.96 -17.60 4.50
N ALA A 96 -6.98 -17.31 5.37
CA ALA A 96 -7.02 -16.13 6.22
C ALA A 96 -6.93 -14.81 5.43
N TRP A 97 -6.06 -14.74 4.43
CA TRP A 97 -5.97 -13.60 3.52
C TRP A 97 -7.18 -13.49 2.59
N SER A 98 -7.78 -14.61 2.16
CA SER A 98 -9.04 -14.58 1.40
C SER A 98 -10.18 -13.96 2.22
N LEU A 99 -10.28 -14.29 3.50
CA LEU A 99 -11.24 -13.67 4.42
C LEU A 99 -10.93 -12.18 4.66
N TYR A 100 -9.67 -11.82 4.89
CA TYR A 100 -9.25 -10.43 5.09
C TYR A 100 -9.53 -9.56 3.86
N ALA A 101 -9.18 -10.02 2.66
CA ALA A 101 -9.43 -9.30 1.42
C ALA A 101 -10.91 -9.33 1.00
N GLY A 102 -11.68 -10.36 1.37
CA GLY A 102 -13.14 -10.32 1.31
C GLY A 102 -13.71 -9.17 2.16
N ALA A 103 -13.20 -8.98 3.37
CA ALA A 103 -13.52 -7.82 4.20
C ALA A 103 -13.03 -6.49 3.58
N CYS A 104 -11.85 -6.46 2.93
CA CYS A 104 -11.40 -5.29 2.16
C CYS A 104 -12.34 -4.94 1.01
N ALA A 105 -12.83 -5.92 0.24
CA ALA A 105 -13.77 -5.71 -0.87
C ALA A 105 -15.10 -5.12 -0.36
N LEU A 106 -15.68 -5.74 0.67
CA LEU A 106 -16.92 -5.27 1.30
C LEU A 106 -16.75 -3.86 1.90
N PHE A 107 -15.63 -3.59 2.56
CA PHE A 107 -15.32 -2.28 3.11
C PHE A 107 -15.10 -1.22 2.02
N LEU A 108 -14.42 -1.55 0.92
CA LEU A 108 -14.24 -0.65 -0.22
C LEU A 108 -15.59 -0.32 -0.90
N ALA A 109 -16.45 -1.32 -1.10
CA ALA A 109 -17.80 -1.14 -1.62
C ALA A 109 -18.69 -0.34 -0.65
N TRP A 110 -18.52 -0.52 0.66
CA TRP A 110 -19.20 0.30 1.67
C TRP A 110 -18.73 1.76 1.62
N LEU A 111 -17.41 2.01 1.47
CA LEU A 111 -16.82 3.35 1.33
C LEU A 111 -17.18 4.06 0.01
N THR A 112 -17.54 3.36 -1.07
CA THR A 112 -18.08 3.98 -2.28
C THR A 112 -19.57 4.25 -2.14
N TYR A 113 -20.35 3.27 -1.68
CA TYR A 113 -21.79 3.40 -1.44
C TYR A 113 -22.12 4.56 -0.49
N THR A 114 -21.42 4.68 0.64
CA THR A 114 -21.64 5.79 1.59
C THR A 114 -21.30 7.13 0.98
N ARG A 115 -20.23 7.24 0.19
CA ARG A 115 -19.90 8.47 -0.53
C ARG A 115 -21.02 8.87 -1.49
N HIS A 116 -21.50 7.94 -2.33
CA HIS A 116 -22.61 8.22 -3.25
C HIS A 116 -23.87 8.66 -2.48
N ARG A 117 -24.17 8.03 -1.34
CA ARG A 117 -25.32 8.39 -0.49
C ARG A 117 -25.14 9.75 0.20
N GLN A 118 -23.93 10.07 0.67
CA GLN A 118 -23.59 11.38 1.22
C GLN A 118 -23.77 12.47 0.17
N SER A 119 -23.18 12.32 -1.02
CA SER A 119 -23.34 13.29 -2.11
C SER A 119 -24.81 13.43 -2.54
N ALA A 120 -25.55 12.33 -2.68
CA ALA A 120 -26.98 12.37 -3.02
C ALA A 120 -27.86 13.09 -1.97
N LEU A 121 -27.54 12.98 -0.68
CA LEU A 121 -28.20 13.76 0.37
C LEU A 121 -27.91 15.26 0.27
N THR A 122 -26.74 15.65 -0.25
CA THR A 122 -26.33 17.07 -0.31
C THR A 122 -26.89 17.84 -1.50
N VAL A 123 -27.26 17.17 -2.60
CA VAL A 123 -27.81 17.79 -3.82
C VAL A 123 -29.07 18.63 -3.57
N ASN A 124 -29.89 18.23 -2.58
CA ASN A 124 -31.17 18.89 -2.27
C ASN A 124 -31.08 19.88 -1.09
N LEU A 125 -29.86 20.24 -0.63
CA LEU A 125 -29.70 21.20 0.45
C LEU A 125 -29.84 22.65 -0.05
N PRO A 126 -30.43 23.56 0.75
CA PRO A 126 -30.41 24.99 0.43
C PRO A 126 -28.95 25.46 0.42
N THR A 127 -28.51 25.96 -0.72
CA THR A 127 -27.15 26.43 -0.95
C THR A 127 -27.14 27.89 -1.37
N GLN A 128 -26.17 28.62 -0.84
CA GLN A 128 -25.91 30.01 -1.20
C GLN A 128 -24.86 30.03 -2.31
N GLN A 129 -25.04 30.85 -3.35
CA GLN A 129 -23.95 31.10 -4.29
C GLN A 129 -22.91 32.01 -3.63
N VAL A 130 -21.67 31.54 -3.53
CA VAL A 130 -20.56 32.31 -2.96
C VAL A 130 -19.37 32.30 -3.92
N ALA A 131 -18.71 33.44 -4.07
CA ALA A 131 -17.50 33.58 -4.88
C ALA A 131 -16.28 33.15 -4.08
N ILE A 132 -15.66 32.03 -4.45
CA ILE A 132 -14.37 31.61 -3.88
C ILE A 132 -13.27 32.48 -4.53
N PRO A 133 -12.43 33.20 -3.76
CA PRO A 133 -11.29 33.93 -4.31
C PRO A 133 -10.18 32.98 -4.80
N ALA A 134 -9.44 33.40 -5.82
CA ALA A 134 -8.37 32.61 -6.42
C ALA A 134 -7.21 32.37 -5.43
N ALA A 135 -6.71 31.13 -5.38
CA ALA A 135 -5.65 30.76 -4.44
C ALA A 135 -4.28 31.36 -4.80
N ALA A 136 -3.51 31.71 -3.77
CA ALA A 136 -2.09 32.05 -3.93
C ALA A 136 -1.31 30.90 -4.59
N ARG A 137 -0.30 31.23 -5.41
CA ARG A 137 0.51 30.23 -6.11
C ARG A 137 1.36 29.44 -5.12
N VAL A 138 1.01 28.18 -4.90
CA VAL A 138 1.85 27.23 -4.14
C VAL A 138 3.20 27.06 -4.86
N GLY A 139 4.29 27.47 -4.21
CA GLY A 139 5.65 27.26 -4.69
C GLY A 139 6.09 25.79 -4.61
N VAL A 140 7.40 25.57 -4.48
CA VAL A 140 7.94 24.25 -4.10
C VAL A 140 7.60 24.02 -2.63
N THR A 141 6.85 22.97 -2.33
CA THR A 141 6.55 22.58 -0.94
C THR A 141 7.68 21.72 -0.39
N SER A 142 7.89 21.73 0.93
CA SER A 142 8.82 20.81 1.60
C SER A 142 8.50 19.34 1.28
N ARG A 143 7.22 19.00 1.03
CA ARG A 143 6.77 17.68 0.61
C ARG A 143 7.31 17.27 -0.77
N LEU A 144 7.40 18.20 -1.73
CA LEU A 144 8.05 17.92 -3.02
C LEU A 144 9.57 17.79 -2.90
N VAL A 145 10.22 18.54 -1.99
CA VAL A 145 11.65 18.37 -1.70
C VAL A 145 11.90 16.98 -1.10
N ILE A 146 11.11 16.58 -0.09
CA ILE A 146 11.17 15.24 0.52
C ILE A 146 10.90 14.15 -0.52
N ALA A 147 9.91 14.32 -1.40
CA ALA A 147 9.65 13.39 -2.50
C ALA A 147 10.83 13.30 -3.47
N GLY A 148 11.50 14.41 -3.79
CA GLY A 148 12.70 14.41 -4.62
C GLY A 148 13.87 13.65 -3.97
N VAL A 149 14.10 13.85 -2.67
CA VAL A 149 15.11 13.11 -1.91
C VAL A 149 14.78 11.61 -1.83
N LEU A 150 13.51 11.26 -1.61
CA LEU A 150 13.06 9.85 -1.60
C LEU A 150 13.14 9.20 -2.99
N ALA A 151 12.90 9.93 -4.07
CA ALA A 151 13.09 9.43 -5.44
C ALA A 151 14.56 9.12 -5.72
N LEU A 152 15.47 10.01 -5.31
CA LEU A 152 16.92 9.81 -5.44
C LEU A 152 17.41 8.65 -4.57
N ALA A 153 16.94 8.54 -3.33
CA ALA A 153 17.24 7.42 -2.45
C ALA A 153 16.69 6.09 -3.02
N GLY A 154 15.48 6.10 -3.59
CA GLY A 154 14.87 4.96 -4.25
C GLY A 154 15.62 4.51 -5.51
N ALA A 155 16.13 5.45 -6.30
CA ALA A 155 16.99 5.17 -7.45
C ALA A 155 18.36 4.61 -7.04
N ALA A 156 18.99 5.18 -5.99
CA ALA A 156 20.26 4.69 -5.46
C ALA A 156 20.12 3.28 -4.85
N ALA A 157 19.06 3.03 -4.08
CA ALA A 157 18.74 1.71 -3.54
C ALA A 157 18.46 0.69 -4.67
N LEU A 158 17.80 1.11 -5.75
CA LEU A 158 17.56 0.25 -6.91
C LEU A 158 18.87 -0.13 -7.63
N ALA A 159 19.79 0.83 -7.79
CA ALA A 159 21.12 0.59 -8.35
C ALA A 159 22.00 -0.31 -7.45
N ALA A 160 21.80 -0.26 -6.14
CA ALA A 160 22.42 -1.15 -5.16
C ALA A 160 21.74 -2.53 -5.03
N GLY A 161 20.69 -2.82 -5.80
CA GLY A 161 19.92 -4.07 -5.71
C GLY A 161 19.04 -4.20 -4.46
N TRP A 162 18.85 -3.13 -3.68
CA TRP A 162 18.04 -3.10 -2.47
C TRP A 162 16.56 -2.88 -2.80
N TYR A 163 15.95 -3.82 -3.53
CA TYR A 163 14.60 -3.70 -4.10
C TYR A 163 13.50 -3.37 -3.07
N THR A 164 13.61 -3.87 -1.84
CA THR A 164 12.73 -3.52 -0.71
C THR A 164 12.78 -2.03 -0.38
N VAL A 165 13.99 -1.50 -0.15
CA VAL A 165 14.25 -0.09 0.19
C VAL A 165 13.86 0.82 -0.98
N ALA A 166 14.20 0.41 -2.20
CA ALA A 166 13.80 1.10 -3.42
C ALA A 166 12.27 1.19 -3.56
N GLY A 167 11.57 0.06 -3.43
CA GLY A 167 10.11 0.01 -3.52
C GLY A 167 9.42 0.86 -2.45
N GLY A 168 9.90 0.82 -1.21
CA GLY A 168 9.39 1.66 -0.12
C GLY A 168 9.61 3.16 -0.39
N ALA A 169 10.82 3.55 -0.82
CA ALA A 169 11.15 4.95 -1.12
C ALA A 169 10.34 5.49 -2.32
N TRP A 170 10.17 4.69 -3.38
CA TRP A 170 9.32 5.05 -4.53
C TRP A 170 7.83 5.12 -4.16
N LEU A 171 7.32 4.20 -3.34
CA LEU A 171 5.94 4.26 -2.85
C LEU A 171 5.69 5.54 -2.02
N LEU A 172 6.58 5.86 -1.08
CA LEU A 172 6.50 7.09 -0.30
C LEU A 172 6.59 8.34 -1.19
N THR A 173 7.49 8.35 -2.18
CA THR A 173 7.60 9.42 -3.19
C THR A 173 6.26 9.65 -3.89
N ILE A 174 5.63 8.58 -4.40
CA ILE A 174 4.34 8.64 -5.09
C ILE A 174 3.26 9.17 -4.15
N LEU A 175 3.21 8.72 -2.90
CA LEU A 175 2.25 9.19 -1.89
C LEU A 175 2.43 10.69 -1.56
N PHE A 176 3.67 11.18 -1.44
CA PHE A 176 3.94 12.61 -1.24
C PHE A 176 3.53 13.44 -2.46
N VAL A 177 3.86 13.01 -3.69
CA VAL A 177 3.47 13.70 -4.92
C VAL A 177 1.95 13.72 -5.10
N LEU A 178 1.26 12.60 -4.90
CA LEU A 178 -0.20 12.54 -4.95
C LEU A 178 -0.85 13.46 -3.91
N ARG A 179 -0.31 13.54 -2.69
CA ARG A 179 -0.80 14.43 -1.63
C ARG A 179 -0.55 15.91 -1.95
N ASP A 180 0.56 16.27 -2.59
CA ASP A 180 0.81 17.63 -3.06
C ASP A 180 -0.09 18.01 -4.25
N LEU A 181 -0.32 17.09 -5.18
CA LEU A 181 -1.27 17.26 -6.28
C LEU A 181 -2.72 17.40 -5.79
N GLN A 182 -3.12 16.69 -4.73
CA GLN A 182 -4.40 16.88 -4.05
C GLN A 182 -4.53 18.31 -3.49
N LEU A 183 -3.51 18.81 -2.75
CA LEU A 183 -3.48 20.21 -2.28
C LEU A 183 -3.48 21.26 -3.41
N ARG A 184 -2.85 20.96 -4.55
CA ARG A 184 -2.88 21.86 -5.72
C ARG A 184 -4.23 21.86 -6.44
N ARG A 185 -5.02 20.79 -6.34
CA ARG A 185 -6.38 20.72 -6.90
C ARG A 185 -7.40 21.50 -6.06
N THR A 186 -7.26 21.56 -4.74
CA THR A 186 -8.15 22.34 -3.86
C THR A 186 -7.88 23.85 -3.95
N ARG A 187 -6.65 24.24 -4.30
CA ARG A 187 -6.24 25.63 -4.53
C ARG A 187 -6.57 26.09 -5.96
N VAL A 188 -7.86 26.32 -6.21
CA VAL A 188 -8.40 26.78 -7.52
C VAL A 188 -7.75 28.10 -7.95
N ARG A 189 -7.16 28.12 -9.15
CA ARG A 189 -6.34 29.24 -9.69
C ARG A 189 -7.12 30.42 -10.29
N ARG A 190 -8.45 30.35 -10.29
CA ARG A 190 -9.36 31.40 -10.77
C ARG A 190 -10.48 31.53 -9.73
N SER A 191 -11.02 32.73 -9.59
CA SER A 191 -12.23 32.93 -8.81
C SER A 191 -13.38 32.13 -9.45
N ARG A 192 -14.23 31.53 -8.62
CA ARG A 192 -15.39 30.75 -9.09
C ARG A 192 -16.55 30.91 -8.12
N THR A 193 -17.73 31.17 -8.67
CA THR A 193 -18.98 31.07 -7.92
C THR A 193 -19.38 29.60 -7.82
N GLU A 194 -19.56 29.10 -6.60
CA GLU A 194 -20.03 27.75 -6.32
C GLU A 194 -21.16 27.77 -5.29
N ALA A 195 -21.92 26.67 -5.23
CA ALA A 195 -23.00 26.46 -4.28
C ALA A 195 -22.42 26.00 -2.93
N GLY A 196 -22.55 26.84 -1.91
CA GLY A 196 -22.04 26.59 -0.56
C GLY A 196 -23.16 26.32 0.45
N LEU A 197 -22.88 25.45 1.42
CA LEU A 197 -23.80 25.12 2.50
C LEU A 197 -23.49 25.97 3.74
N PRO A 198 -24.46 26.69 4.33
CA PRO A 198 -24.25 27.35 5.61
C PRO A 198 -24.08 26.30 6.73
N VAL A 199 -23.06 26.54 7.56
CA VAL A 199 -22.61 25.71 8.69
C VAL A 199 -22.18 26.62 9.86
N ARG A 200 -21.99 26.02 11.04
CA ARG A 200 -21.31 26.68 12.16
C ARG A 200 -19.95 26.02 12.38
N ILE A 201 -18.94 26.78 12.77
CA ILE A 201 -17.60 26.25 13.07
C ILE A 201 -17.10 26.66 14.45
N ASP A 202 -16.46 25.71 15.12
CA ASP A 202 -15.71 25.89 16.37
C ASP A 202 -14.28 25.34 16.17
N PRO A 203 -13.22 26.00 16.69
CA PRO A 203 -11.88 25.40 16.73
C PRO A 203 -11.83 24.24 17.74
N ASP A 204 -11.07 23.19 17.40
CA ASP A 204 -10.97 21.93 18.11
C ASP A 204 -9.53 21.65 18.60
N ALA A 205 -9.42 20.94 19.72
CA ALA A 205 -8.19 20.47 20.35
C ALA A 205 -7.17 19.85 19.37
N SER A 206 -7.63 19.09 18.37
CA SER A 206 -6.77 18.43 17.38
C SER A 206 -6.10 19.38 16.36
N GLY A 207 -6.24 20.70 16.54
CA GLY A 207 -5.82 21.72 15.58
C GLY A 207 -6.62 21.64 14.28
N SER A 208 -7.92 21.39 14.39
CA SER A 208 -8.87 21.37 13.29
C SER A 208 -10.09 22.22 13.64
N PHE A 209 -11.00 22.42 12.69
CA PHE A 209 -12.30 23.05 12.95
C PHE A 209 -13.39 21.99 12.98
N ALA A 210 -14.10 21.92 14.11
CA ALA A 210 -15.34 21.18 14.25
C ALA A 210 -16.45 21.92 13.49
N ILE A 211 -16.94 21.30 12.40
CA ILE A 211 -18.02 21.81 11.56
C ILE A 211 -19.34 21.22 12.07
N ARG A 212 -20.32 22.07 12.37
CA ARG A 212 -21.66 21.74 12.88
C ARG A 212 -22.76 22.18 11.90
N SER A 213 -23.97 21.71 12.12
CA SER A 213 -25.18 22.30 11.54
C SER A 213 -25.30 23.80 11.89
N THR A 214 -26.14 24.51 11.16
CA THR A 214 -26.47 25.93 11.42
C THR A 214 -27.13 26.11 12.79
N GLU A 215 -27.93 25.13 13.18
CA GLU A 215 -28.62 25.06 14.48
C GLU A 215 -27.59 24.79 15.60
N GLY A 216 -26.53 24.00 15.31
CA GLY A 216 -25.35 23.81 16.15
C GLY A 216 -25.29 22.43 16.85
N ASP A 217 -26.41 21.72 16.87
CA ASP A 217 -26.59 20.50 17.65
C ASP A 217 -25.95 19.27 16.98
N VAL A 218 -25.89 19.21 15.65
CA VAL A 218 -25.27 18.08 14.93
C VAL A 218 -23.88 18.43 14.42
N LEU A 219 -22.86 17.78 14.98
CA LEU A 219 -21.49 17.79 14.47
C LEU A 219 -21.43 17.04 13.13
N LEU A 220 -20.98 17.73 12.07
CA LEU A 220 -20.83 17.21 10.71
C LEU A 220 -19.42 16.65 10.49
N GLY A 221 -18.42 17.12 11.22
CA GLY A 221 -17.07 16.58 11.14
C GLY A 221 -16.01 17.57 11.59
N PHE A 222 -14.77 17.26 11.22
CA PHE A 222 -13.58 18.01 11.54
C PHE A 222 -12.78 18.27 10.25
N LEU A 223 -12.31 19.50 10.06
CA LEU A 223 -11.50 19.86 8.90
C LEU A 223 -10.27 20.63 9.37
N ARG A 224 -9.07 20.11 9.09
CA ARG A 224 -7.84 20.90 9.27
C ARG A 224 -7.65 21.78 8.04
N VAL A 225 -7.56 23.08 8.27
CA VAL A 225 -7.43 24.12 7.24
C VAL A 225 -6.11 24.86 7.39
N ALA A 226 -5.80 25.69 6.40
CA ALA A 226 -4.82 26.75 6.45
C ALA A 226 -5.38 28.02 5.80
N LEU A 227 -4.91 29.18 6.24
CA LEU A 227 -5.20 30.47 5.64
C LEU A 227 -4.37 30.67 4.35
N ASP A 228 -4.84 31.55 3.46
CA ASP A 228 -4.06 31.98 2.29
C ASP A 228 -3.03 33.07 2.63
N ASP A 229 -3.26 33.85 3.69
CA ASP A 229 -2.24 34.70 4.31
C ASP A 229 -1.42 33.87 5.31
N ARG A 230 -0.10 33.94 5.17
CA ARG A 230 0.85 33.22 6.02
C ARG A 230 0.89 33.77 7.44
N GLU A 231 0.79 35.09 7.63
CA GLU A 231 0.93 35.65 8.98
C GLU A 231 -0.29 35.28 9.84
N ALA A 232 -1.49 35.34 9.26
CA ALA A 232 -2.70 34.82 9.89
C ALA A 232 -2.65 33.29 10.12
N ASP A 233 -2.08 32.50 9.20
CA ASP A 233 -1.90 31.04 9.36
C ASP A 233 -0.96 30.69 10.54
N GLU A 234 0.17 31.39 10.64
CA GLU A 234 1.14 31.21 11.73
C GLU A 234 0.54 31.62 13.08
N ARG A 235 -0.15 32.77 13.16
CA ARG A 235 -0.88 33.18 14.38
C ARG A 235 -1.97 32.18 14.77
N LEU A 236 -2.71 31.62 13.81
CA LEU A 236 -3.74 30.63 14.08
C LEU A 236 -3.16 29.30 14.58
N SER A 237 -2.05 28.81 13.99
CA SER A 237 -1.37 27.63 14.51
C SER A 237 -0.85 27.88 15.92
N SER A 238 -0.14 28.99 16.16
CA SER A 238 0.36 29.32 17.51
C SER A 238 -0.77 29.42 18.53
N ALA A 239 -1.92 30.02 18.20
CA ALA A 239 -3.07 30.10 19.11
C ALA A 239 -3.72 28.73 19.42
N ILE A 240 -3.53 27.72 18.56
CA ILE A 240 -3.94 26.32 18.76
C ILE A 240 -2.89 25.56 19.56
N ASP A 241 -1.62 25.68 19.18
CA ASP A 241 -0.50 24.94 19.78
C ASP A 241 -0.31 25.39 21.26
N LEU A 242 -0.46 26.69 21.55
CA LEU A 242 -0.53 27.29 22.91
C LEU A 242 -1.80 26.93 23.73
N LEU A 243 -2.68 26.06 23.22
CA LEU A 243 -3.78 25.44 23.97
C LEU A 243 -3.63 23.93 24.11
N ASN A 244 -2.58 23.36 23.51
CA ASN A 244 -2.23 21.94 23.54
C ASN A 244 -0.96 21.68 24.37
N GLU A 245 -0.11 22.68 24.58
CA GLU A 245 0.96 22.68 25.58
C GLU A 245 0.39 22.63 27.01
N ALA A 246 1.20 22.16 27.96
CA ALA A 246 0.77 21.94 29.34
C ALA A 246 0.29 23.24 30.03
N GLU A 247 -0.75 23.14 30.85
CA GLU A 247 -1.44 24.30 31.44
C GLU A 247 -0.51 25.19 32.30
N ASP A 248 0.52 24.61 32.91
CA ASP A 248 1.43 25.29 33.84
C ASP A 248 2.39 26.32 33.20
N ASP A 249 2.71 26.20 31.91
CA ASP A 249 3.75 27.02 31.25
C ASP A 249 3.21 28.36 30.67
N LEU A 250 1.89 28.59 30.69
CA LEU A 250 1.23 29.61 29.87
C LEU A 250 0.81 30.87 30.65
N THR A 251 1.34 32.03 30.27
CA THR A 251 0.93 33.31 30.88
C THR A 251 -0.53 33.67 30.55
N ALA A 252 -1.24 34.27 31.51
CA ALA A 252 -2.66 34.62 31.37
C ALA A 252 -2.94 35.59 30.21
N SER A 253 -1.98 36.44 29.85
CA SER A 253 -2.07 37.33 28.68
C SER A 253 -1.97 36.57 27.35
N MET A 254 -1.03 35.63 27.21
CA MET A 254 -0.93 34.75 26.04
C MET A 254 -2.21 33.92 25.87
N ARG A 255 -2.70 33.31 26.96
CA ARG A 255 -3.97 32.55 26.95
C ARG A 255 -5.16 33.42 26.52
N LEU A 256 -5.25 34.68 26.98
CA LEU A 256 -6.34 35.58 26.60
C LEU A 256 -6.27 36.00 25.12
N ASP A 257 -5.08 36.20 24.56
CA ASP A 257 -4.94 36.60 23.16
C ASP A 257 -5.06 35.42 22.17
N SER A 258 -4.63 34.21 22.54
CA SER A 258 -4.95 32.97 21.83
C SER A 258 -6.47 32.74 21.80
N VAL A 259 -7.16 32.92 22.94
CA VAL A 259 -8.63 32.84 23.00
C VAL A 259 -9.32 33.96 22.21
N ARG A 260 -8.75 35.16 22.14
CA ARG A 260 -9.25 36.25 21.26
C ARG A 260 -9.11 35.85 19.79
N THR A 261 -7.96 35.34 19.39
CA THR A 261 -7.65 34.90 18.01
C THR A 261 -8.61 33.79 17.59
N LEU A 262 -8.77 32.75 18.41
CA LEU A 262 -9.72 31.66 18.14
C LEU A 262 -11.19 32.11 18.08
N ARG A 263 -11.57 33.18 18.80
CA ARG A 263 -12.93 33.77 18.69
C ARG A 263 -13.17 34.48 17.36
N GLN A 264 -12.14 34.94 16.65
CA GLN A 264 -12.29 35.55 15.32
C GLN A 264 -12.63 34.50 14.24
N TYR A 265 -12.12 33.27 14.39
CA TYR A 265 -12.37 32.15 13.48
C TYR A 265 -13.54 31.25 13.92
N ARG A 266 -14.40 31.74 14.82
CA ARG A 266 -15.56 31.00 15.37
C ARG A 266 -16.86 31.70 14.98
N GLY A 267 -17.81 30.96 14.41
CA GLY A 267 -19.12 31.51 14.08
C GLY A 267 -19.85 30.79 12.95
N GLU A 268 -20.71 31.53 12.26
CA GLU A 268 -21.35 31.12 11.01
C GLU A 268 -20.32 31.17 9.87
N ALA A 269 -20.36 30.17 9.00
CA ALA A 269 -19.49 30.05 7.84
C ALA A 269 -20.20 29.32 6.69
N VAL A 270 -19.66 29.40 5.49
CA VAL A 270 -20.17 28.66 4.33
C VAL A 270 -19.16 27.59 3.90
N LEU A 271 -19.59 26.34 3.87
CA LEU A 271 -18.81 25.19 3.43
C LEU A 271 -19.06 24.91 1.94
N VAL A 272 -18.02 24.97 1.12
CA VAL A 272 -18.14 24.86 -0.35
C VAL A 272 -17.38 23.64 -0.86
N GLY A 273 -18.09 22.74 -1.56
CA GLY A 273 -17.55 21.50 -2.14
C GLY A 273 -18.35 20.24 -1.76
N ASP A 274 -17.85 19.08 -2.17
CA ASP A 274 -18.40 17.77 -1.77
C ASP A 274 -18.28 17.59 -0.24
N LEU A 275 -19.32 17.03 0.38
CA LEU A 275 -19.45 16.88 1.84
C LEU A 275 -19.15 15.45 2.32
N ALA A 276 -18.73 14.53 1.43
CA ALA A 276 -18.46 13.14 1.79
C ALA A 276 -17.13 12.91 2.55
N GLU A 277 -16.97 11.76 3.24
CA GLU A 277 -15.71 11.48 3.97
C GLU A 277 -14.50 11.48 3.03
N GLY A 278 -13.44 12.22 3.43
CA GLY A 278 -12.24 12.42 2.62
C GLY A 278 -12.44 13.34 1.40
N SER A 279 -13.56 14.06 1.28
CA SER A 279 -13.65 15.23 0.40
C SER A 279 -12.76 16.36 0.90
N TRP A 280 -12.60 17.43 0.11
CA TRP A 280 -11.77 18.58 0.48
C TRP A 280 -12.55 19.89 0.27
N PRO A 281 -13.55 20.18 1.12
CA PRO A 281 -14.34 21.40 1.01
C PRO A 281 -13.54 22.62 1.52
N THR A 282 -13.85 23.81 1.01
CA THR A 282 -13.32 25.08 1.52
C THR A 282 -14.32 25.69 2.49
N ILE A 283 -13.86 26.20 3.63
CA ILE A 283 -14.68 26.99 4.56
C ILE A 283 -14.50 28.48 4.20
N LEU A 284 -15.58 29.25 4.16
CA LEU A 284 -15.57 30.69 3.96
C LEU A 284 -16.15 31.38 5.21
N ILE A 285 -15.36 32.25 5.87
CA ILE A 285 -15.81 33.13 6.96
C ILE A 285 -15.89 34.54 6.42
N GLY A 286 -17.09 35.01 6.10
CA GLY A 286 -17.26 36.17 5.22
C GLY A 286 -16.49 35.96 3.92
N ASP A 287 -15.64 36.92 3.56
CA ASP A 287 -14.78 36.85 2.37
C ASP A 287 -13.47 36.04 2.59
N THR A 288 -13.20 35.54 3.79
CA THR A 288 -11.92 34.88 4.15
C THR A 288 -11.95 33.37 3.84
N PRO A 289 -11.09 32.86 2.93
CA PRO A 289 -11.03 31.44 2.62
C PRO A 289 -10.12 30.66 3.58
N LEU A 290 -10.70 29.70 4.29
CA LEU A 290 -9.99 28.65 5.04
C LEU A 290 -9.89 27.40 4.16
N ARG A 291 -8.70 27.14 3.61
CA ARG A 291 -8.49 26.08 2.61
C ARG A 291 -8.07 24.76 3.29
N PRO A 292 -8.62 23.61 2.86
CA PRO A 292 -8.36 22.32 3.52
C PRO A 292 -6.91 21.84 3.30
N VAL A 293 -6.24 21.48 4.40
CA VAL A 293 -4.93 20.79 4.40
C VAL A 293 -5.03 19.30 4.78
N SER A 294 -6.18 18.87 5.29
CA SER A 294 -6.66 17.49 5.28
C SER A 294 -7.99 17.39 4.53
N GLY A 295 -8.37 16.18 4.13
CA GLY A 295 -9.77 15.93 3.78
C GLY A 295 -10.69 16.06 5.00
N LEU A 296 -11.99 16.20 4.76
CA LEU A 296 -13.04 16.23 5.77
C LEU A 296 -13.08 14.89 6.52
N ARG A 297 -12.87 14.95 7.83
CA ARG A 297 -12.95 13.83 8.76
C ARG A 297 -14.34 13.81 9.39
N THR A 298 -15.05 12.70 9.25
CA THR A 298 -16.36 12.49 9.88
C THR A 298 -16.24 12.37 11.40
N PRO A 299 -17.30 12.63 12.19
CA PRO A 299 -17.26 12.46 13.64
C PRO A 299 -17.18 10.99 14.01
N ARG A 300 -16.20 10.61 14.84
CA ARG A 300 -15.92 9.20 15.11
C ARG A 300 -16.74 8.65 16.26
N ARG A 301 -17.68 7.74 15.98
CA ARG A 301 -18.20 6.83 17.01
C ARG A 301 -17.24 5.65 17.15
N THR A 302 -16.69 5.43 18.34
CA THR A 302 -16.07 4.16 18.77
C THR A 302 -17.06 3.41 19.69
N PRO A 303 -16.83 2.12 20.01
CA PRO A 303 -17.70 1.39 20.93
C PRO A 303 -17.72 1.92 22.37
N TRP A 304 -16.68 2.65 22.79
CA TRP A 304 -16.49 3.14 24.17
C TRP A 304 -16.56 4.67 24.31
N SER A 305 -16.39 5.42 23.22
CA SER A 305 -16.60 6.87 23.18
C SER A 305 -17.19 7.33 21.85
N VAL A 306 -18.11 8.29 21.91
CA VAL A 306 -18.40 9.16 20.78
C VAL A 306 -17.35 10.26 20.80
N GLU A 307 -16.74 10.57 19.67
CA GLU A 307 -15.92 11.76 19.45
C GLU A 307 -16.85 12.98 19.39
N THR A 308 -17.32 13.37 20.56
CA THR A 308 -17.59 14.76 20.93
C THR A 308 -16.37 15.62 20.58
N GLY A 309 -16.59 16.92 20.33
CA GLY A 309 -15.50 17.89 20.31
C GLY A 309 -15.02 18.12 21.73
N ASP A 310 -14.20 17.19 22.22
CA ASP A 310 -13.73 17.13 23.59
C ASP A 310 -12.40 17.87 23.80
N ARG A 311 -12.11 18.20 25.06
CA ARG A 311 -10.85 18.85 25.46
C ARG A 311 -9.76 17.80 25.72
N LEU A 312 -8.50 18.22 25.74
CA LEU A 312 -7.33 17.33 25.77
C LEU A 312 -7.10 16.65 27.12
N ASP A 313 -6.62 15.40 27.09
CA ASP A 313 -5.89 14.64 28.14
C ASP A 313 -5.15 13.42 27.47
N LEU A 314 -3.97 12.97 27.95
CA LEU A 314 -3.04 12.04 27.21
C LEU A 314 -2.02 11.20 28.07
N GLU A 315 -1.64 9.94 27.68
CA GLU A 315 -0.36 9.20 28.06
C GLU A 315 -0.13 7.80 27.36
N VAL A 316 1.13 7.27 27.15
CA VAL A 316 1.53 5.98 26.42
C VAL A 316 3.00 5.43 26.74
N HIS A 317 3.40 4.13 26.49
CA HIS A 317 4.81 3.50 26.56
C HIS A 317 5.09 2.15 25.72
N GLU A 318 6.34 1.57 25.61
CA GLU A 318 6.82 0.48 24.61
C GLU A 318 8.12 -0.43 24.96
N MET A 319 8.51 -1.58 24.25
CA MET A 319 9.82 -2.39 24.33
C MET A 319 10.15 -3.58 23.24
N ALA A 320 11.35 -4.30 23.18
CA ALA A 320 11.85 -5.25 22.05
C ALA A 320 12.90 -6.49 22.28
N GLY A 321 13.45 -7.26 21.24
CA GLY A 321 14.19 -8.63 21.26
C GLY A 321 15.33 -9.13 20.20
N ARG A 322 15.67 -10.48 19.94
CA ARG A 322 16.96 -11.07 19.25
C ARG A 322 17.03 -12.57 18.59
N PRO A 323 18.07 -13.09 17.78
CA PRO A 323 18.13 -14.39 16.93
C PRO A 323 19.38 -15.44 16.95
N ALA A 324 19.62 -16.40 15.96
CA ALA A 324 20.50 -17.69 15.96
C ALA A 324 21.40 -18.23 14.71
N GLY A 325 21.71 -19.58 14.46
CA GLY A 325 22.93 -20.23 13.73
C GLY A 325 22.91 -21.41 12.59
N LEU A 326 23.88 -22.41 12.50
CA LEU A 326 24.52 -23.14 11.27
C LEU A 326 24.56 -24.77 11.09
N ILE A 327 25.30 -25.45 10.12
CA ILE A 327 25.19 -26.92 9.59
C ILE A 327 26.44 -27.70 8.87
N ASP A 328 26.34 -28.97 8.28
CA ASP A 328 27.44 -29.96 7.76
C ASP A 328 27.14 -31.02 6.53
N PRO A 329 28.06 -31.89 5.91
CA PRO A 329 27.96 -32.67 4.56
C PRO A 329 28.19 -34.29 4.39
N VAL A 330 28.42 -34.92 3.15
CA VAL A 330 28.34 -36.44 2.77
C VAL A 330 29.32 -37.05 1.64
N ARG A 331 29.10 -38.29 1.06
CA ARG A 331 30.09 -39.21 0.37
C ARG A 331 29.87 -39.88 -1.03
N GLU A 332 28.68 -40.08 -1.60
CA GLU A 332 28.47 -40.80 -2.91
C GLU A 332 27.79 -39.92 -3.98
N ILE A 333 27.93 -40.24 -5.29
CA ILE A 333 27.50 -39.39 -6.41
C ILE A 333 26.57 -40.17 -7.40
N PRO A 334 25.41 -39.60 -7.80
CA PRO A 334 24.48 -40.19 -8.76
C PRO A 334 24.93 -40.04 -10.24
N THR A 335 24.27 -40.78 -11.13
CA THR A 335 24.54 -40.74 -12.58
C THR A 335 24.16 -39.41 -13.23
N LEU A 336 25.05 -38.89 -14.07
CA LEU A 336 24.93 -37.57 -14.72
C LEU A 336 24.46 -37.68 -16.18
N PRO A 337 23.71 -36.70 -16.73
CA PRO A 337 23.21 -35.51 -16.06
C PRO A 337 22.06 -35.83 -15.09
N TRP A 338 22.18 -35.36 -13.86
CA TRP A 338 21.24 -35.64 -12.78
C TRP A 338 20.22 -34.50 -12.67
N SER A 339 18.94 -34.80 -12.86
CA SER A 339 17.88 -33.87 -12.46
C SER A 339 17.73 -33.96 -10.96
N VAL A 340 17.88 -32.83 -10.27
CA VAL A 340 17.65 -32.74 -8.82
C VAL A 340 16.17 -33.10 -8.54
N PRO A 341 15.88 -33.91 -7.51
CA PRO A 341 14.50 -34.20 -7.10
C PRO A 341 13.86 -32.95 -6.50
N ILE A 342 13.07 -32.27 -7.32
CA ILE A 342 12.29 -31.06 -6.98
C ILE A 342 10.83 -31.47 -6.78
N GLU A 343 10.14 -30.94 -5.77
CA GLU A 343 8.70 -31.18 -5.58
C GLU A 343 7.92 -30.62 -6.80
N PRO A 344 6.98 -31.38 -7.39
CA PRO A 344 6.34 -30.99 -8.64
C PRO A 344 5.49 -29.72 -8.45
N ALA A 345 5.71 -28.73 -9.33
CA ALA A 345 4.98 -27.45 -9.35
C ALA A 345 3.46 -27.65 -9.24
N GLN A 346 2.79 -26.79 -8.47
CA GLN A 346 1.48 -27.12 -7.95
C GLN A 346 0.42 -27.27 -9.05
N ALA A 347 -0.55 -28.17 -8.82
CA ALA A 347 -1.51 -28.56 -9.87
C ALA A 347 -2.39 -27.38 -10.36
N TRP A 348 -2.56 -26.33 -9.55
CA TRP A 348 -3.35 -25.14 -9.88
C TRP A 348 -2.57 -24.09 -10.70
N CYS A 349 -1.24 -24.15 -10.79
CA CYS A 349 -0.45 -23.13 -11.50
C CYS A 349 -0.77 -23.12 -13.01
N ARG A 350 -1.16 -24.28 -13.57
CA ARG A 350 -1.63 -24.41 -14.95
C ARG A 350 -2.97 -23.70 -15.21
N PRO A 351 -4.08 -24.00 -14.49
CA PRO A 351 -5.32 -23.25 -14.67
C PRO A 351 -5.22 -21.77 -14.28
N VAL A 352 -4.39 -21.38 -13.31
CA VAL A 352 -4.17 -19.95 -12.98
C VAL A 352 -3.43 -19.23 -14.11
N LEU A 353 -2.42 -19.83 -14.75
CA LEU A 353 -1.77 -19.27 -15.95
C LEU A 353 -2.77 -19.06 -17.10
N VAL A 354 -3.61 -20.07 -17.38
CA VAL A 354 -4.66 -19.97 -18.42
C VAL A 354 -5.70 -18.89 -18.07
N ALA A 355 -6.12 -18.82 -16.80
CA ALA A 355 -7.05 -17.79 -16.35
C ALA A 355 -6.46 -16.37 -16.49
N ALA A 356 -5.19 -16.17 -16.15
CA ALA A 356 -4.51 -14.88 -16.28
C ALA A 356 -4.42 -14.39 -17.73
N LEU A 357 -4.03 -15.30 -18.64
CA LEU A 357 -3.91 -15.03 -20.08
C LEU A 357 -5.25 -14.64 -20.73
N LEU A 358 -6.37 -15.17 -20.24
CA LEU A 358 -7.71 -14.91 -20.78
C LEU A 358 -8.44 -13.76 -20.07
N ALA A 359 -8.42 -13.73 -18.74
CA ALA A 359 -9.16 -12.75 -17.94
C ALA A 359 -8.49 -11.36 -17.93
N GLY A 360 -7.16 -11.29 -18.02
CA GLY A 360 -6.43 -10.02 -18.06
C GLY A 360 -6.85 -9.11 -19.21
N PRO A 361 -6.76 -9.54 -20.48
CA PRO A 361 -7.19 -8.74 -21.64
C PRO A 361 -8.70 -8.44 -21.63
N ALA A 362 -9.52 -9.38 -21.15
CA ALA A 362 -10.97 -9.17 -21.03
C ALA A 362 -11.33 -8.08 -20.01
N ALA A 363 -10.68 -8.07 -18.84
CA ALA A 363 -10.85 -7.04 -17.82
C ALA A 363 -10.35 -5.67 -18.29
N VAL A 364 -9.21 -5.63 -18.99
CA VAL A 364 -8.69 -4.41 -19.66
C VAL A 364 -9.73 -3.83 -20.61
N GLY A 365 -10.33 -4.65 -21.48
CA GLY A 365 -11.36 -4.17 -22.41
C GLY A 365 -12.61 -3.65 -21.68
N LEU A 366 -13.11 -4.40 -20.69
CA LEU A 366 -14.27 -4.00 -19.88
C LEU A 366 -14.06 -2.63 -19.23
N PHE A 367 -12.94 -2.44 -18.51
CA PHE A 367 -12.67 -1.19 -17.79
C PHE A 367 -12.36 -0.02 -18.73
N THR A 368 -11.74 -0.27 -19.89
CA THR A 368 -11.52 0.77 -20.91
C THR A 368 -12.85 1.29 -21.46
N SER A 369 -13.83 0.39 -21.69
CA SER A 369 -15.18 0.78 -22.13
C SER A 369 -15.96 1.63 -21.13
N TRP A 370 -15.55 1.65 -19.85
CA TRP A 370 -16.14 2.48 -18.79
C TRP A 370 -15.41 3.81 -18.59
N GLY A 371 -14.31 4.05 -19.33
CA GLY A 371 -13.51 5.28 -19.25
C GLY A 371 -12.66 5.45 -17.99
N ASP A 372 -12.56 4.41 -17.14
CA ASP A 372 -11.75 4.46 -15.92
C ASP A 372 -10.38 3.81 -16.13
N TRP A 373 -9.38 4.65 -16.40
CA TRP A 373 -8.01 4.23 -16.68
C TRP A 373 -7.30 3.58 -15.48
N PHE A 374 -7.77 3.78 -14.24
CA PHE A 374 -7.12 3.20 -13.06
C PHE A 374 -7.27 1.66 -13.01
N PRO A 375 -8.49 1.07 -13.02
CA PRO A 375 -8.65 -0.38 -13.04
C PRO A 375 -8.09 -1.04 -14.32
N VAL A 376 -7.99 -0.33 -15.45
CA VAL A 376 -7.26 -0.81 -16.64
C VAL A 376 -5.78 -1.07 -16.33
N ILE A 377 -5.08 -0.09 -15.75
CA ILE A 377 -3.66 -0.23 -15.38
C ILE A 377 -3.48 -1.36 -14.35
N VAL A 378 -4.40 -1.45 -13.37
CA VAL A 378 -4.39 -2.51 -12.35
C VAL A 378 -4.55 -3.89 -12.98
N ALA A 379 -5.47 -4.06 -13.96
CA ALA A 379 -5.70 -5.34 -14.63
C ALA A 379 -4.47 -5.83 -15.42
N VAL A 380 -3.80 -4.93 -16.16
CA VAL A 380 -2.54 -5.27 -16.88
C VAL A 380 -1.46 -5.69 -15.90
N VAL A 381 -1.23 -4.91 -14.83
CA VAL A 381 -0.17 -5.18 -13.86
C VAL A 381 -0.44 -6.48 -13.11
N ALA A 382 -1.67 -6.69 -12.61
CA ALA A 382 -2.02 -7.92 -11.89
C ALA A 382 -1.87 -9.17 -12.77
N GLY A 383 -2.39 -9.15 -14.00
CA GLY A 383 -2.29 -10.31 -14.90
C GLY A 383 -0.86 -10.62 -15.35
N ALA A 384 -0.02 -9.60 -15.59
CA ALA A 384 1.40 -9.80 -15.86
C ALA A 384 2.14 -10.45 -14.68
N LEU A 385 1.81 -10.06 -13.44
CA LEU A 385 2.37 -10.65 -12.22
C LEU A 385 1.92 -12.11 -12.01
N LEU A 386 0.66 -12.45 -12.30
CA LEU A 386 0.15 -13.84 -12.31
C LEU A 386 0.92 -14.72 -13.31
N ILE A 387 1.08 -14.25 -14.55
CA ILE A 387 1.71 -15.02 -15.63
C ILE A 387 3.18 -15.26 -15.34
N ARG A 388 3.89 -14.21 -14.92
CA ARG A 388 5.29 -14.33 -14.56
C ARG A 388 5.49 -15.34 -13.42
N PHE A 389 4.67 -15.27 -12.36
CA PHE A 389 4.77 -16.23 -11.25
C PHE A 389 4.50 -17.67 -11.68
N THR A 390 3.35 -17.93 -12.31
CA THR A 390 2.94 -19.29 -12.66
C THR A 390 3.88 -19.92 -13.70
N THR A 391 4.45 -19.14 -14.63
CA THR A 391 5.50 -19.63 -15.53
C THR A 391 6.83 -19.83 -14.83
N GLU A 392 7.23 -18.93 -13.92
CA GLU A 392 8.44 -19.08 -13.10
C GLU A 392 8.43 -20.41 -12.34
N GLU A 393 7.29 -20.82 -11.77
CA GLU A 393 7.12 -22.09 -11.06
C GLU A 393 7.04 -23.30 -11.99
N LEU A 394 6.16 -23.27 -13.01
CA LEU A 394 5.93 -24.40 -13.94
C LEU A 394 7.16 -24.81 -14.75
N PHE A 395 8.14 -23.92 -14.92
CA PHE A 395 9.39 -24.20 -15.63
C PHE A 395 10.63 -24.28 -14.71
N TYR A 396 10.44 -24.39 -13.39
CA TYR A 396 11.54 -24.58 -12.46
C TYR A 396 12.20 -25.96 -12.66
N ALA A 397 13.51 -25.97 -12.91
CA ALA A 397 14.29 -27.19 -13.04
C ALA A 397 15.75 -26.93 -12.65
N VAL A 398 16.35 -27.88 -11.92
CA VAL A 398 17.77 -27.86 -11.60
C VAL A 398 18.41 -29.16 -12.08
N VAL A 399 19.40 -29.03 -12.97
CA VAL A 399 20.10 -30.16 -13.59
C VAL A 399 21.59 -30.03 -13.33
N ALA A 400 22.14 -30.99 -12.59
CA ALA A 400 23.57 -31.12 -12.36
C ALA A 400 24.22 -31.91 -13.50
N SER A 401 25.37 -31.44 -13.96
CA SER A 401 26.23 -32.13 -14.93
C SER A 401 27.66 -32.22 -14.40
N ALA A 402 28.55 -32.89 -15.15
CA ALA A 402 29.95 -33.06 -14.75
C ALA A 402 30.79 -31.76 -14.80
N THR A 403 30.26 -30.66 -15.34
CA THR A 403 30.99 -29.39 -15.48
C THR A 403 30.23 -28.19 -14.91
N GLU A 404 28.91 -28.24 -14.93
CA GLU A 404 28.03 -27.12 -14.58
C GLU A 404 26.71 -27.55 -13.96
N LEU A 405 26.20 -26.72 -13.06
CA LEU A 405 24.84 -26.75 -12.55
C LEU A 405 23.98 -25.78 -13.35
N ARG A 406 22.87 -26.27 -13.92
CA ARG A 406 21.88 -25.44 -14.63
C ARG A 406 20.67 -25.22 -13.75
N ILE A 407 20.41 -23.97 -13.40
CA ILE A 407 19.24 -23.52 -12.61
C ILE A 407 18.33 -22.75 -13.57
N ARG A 408 17.29 -23.41 -14.09
CA ARG A 408 16.22 -22.76 -14.84
C ARG A 408 15.17 -22.28 -13.85
N ARG A 409 15.03 -20.95 -13.72
CA ARG A 409 14.19 -20.33 -12.69
C ARG A 409 13.25 -19.25 -13.19
N SER A 410 13.60 -18.54 -14.25
CA SER A 410 12.83 -17.41 -14.81
C SER A 410 13.07 -17.36 -16.33
N PRO A 411 12.83 -16.27 -17.09
CA PRO A 411 13.12 -16.29 -18.53
C PRO A 411 14.62 -16.41 -18.87
N LEU A 412 15.50 -16.41 -17.86
CA LEU A 412 16.92 -16.70 -17.97
C LEU A 412 17.25 -18.05 -17.31
N GLU A 413 17.94 -18.91 -18.06
CA GLU A 413 18.57 -20.13 -17.53
C GLU A 413 19.95 -19.76 -16.98
N ARG A 414 20.16 -19.90 -15.67
CA ARG A 414 21.44 -19.56 -15.03
C ARG A 414 22.33 -20.80 -15.00
N VAL A 415 23.47 -20.72 -15.67
CA VAL A 415 24.52 -21.74 -15.65
C VAL A 415 25.56 -21.34 -14.61
N VAL A 416 25.96 -22.27 -13.74
CA VAL A 416 27.00 -22.07 -12.72
C VAL A 416 28.02 -23.19 -12.88
N GLY A 417 29.27 -22.85 -13.22
CA GLY A 417 30.37 -23.82 -13.23
C GLY A 417 30.72 -24.22 -11.80
N TRP A 418 31.00 -25.51 -11.56
CA TRP A 418 31.30 -26.00 -10.21
C TRP A 418 32.50 -25.29 -9.55
N GLN A 419 33.50 -24.93 -10.34
CA GLN A 419 34.66 -24.11 -9.96
C GLN A 419 34.32 -22.72 -9.35
N ALA A 420 33.11 -22.20 -9.56
CA ALA A 420 32.68 -20.90 -9.02
C ALA A 420 32.00 -21.00 -7.64
N VAL A 421 31.82 -22.21 -7.10
CA VAL A 421 31.18 -22.44 -5.79
C VAL A 421 32.23 -22.42 -4.68
N GLU A 422 32.14 -21.43 -3.80
CA GLU A 422 33.02 -21.26 -2.63
C GLU A 422 32.62 -22.21 -1.48
N SER A 423 31.33 -22.25 -1.14
CA SER A 423 30.77 -23.07 -0.06
C SER A 423 29.33 -23.49 -0.34
N ILE A 424 28.87 -24.52 0.37
CA ILE A 424 27.51 -25.06 0.28
C ILE A 424 26.92 -25.14 1.69
N GLU A 425 25.86 -24.36 1.96
CA GLU A 425 25.17 -24.32 3.23
C GLU A 425 23.74 -24.87 3.09
N VAL A 426 23.38 -25.90 3.87
CA VAL A 426 21.99 -26.36 3.97
C VAL A 426 21.25 -25.46 4.98
N ASN A 427 20.04 -25.06 4.64
CA ASN A 427 19.13 -24.49 5.63
C ASN A 427 17.76 -25.12 5.41
N GLY A 428 17.35 -25.98 6.35
CA GLY A 428 16.13 -26.80 6.23
C GLY A 428 16.10 -27.63 4.94
N ASP A 429 15.23 -27.20 4.04
CA ASP A 429 14.86 -27.77 2.74
C ASP A 429 15.58 -27.13 1.53
N ARG A 430 16.41 -26.10 1.74
CA ARG A 430 17.04 -25.33 0.65
C ARG A 430 18.57 -25.38 0.73
N VAL A 431 19.22 -25.46 -0.42
CA VAL A 431 20.69 -25.60 -0.56
C VAL A 431 21.29 -24.30 -1.09
N THR A 432 22.12 -23.64 -0.27
CA THR A 432 22.75 -22.34 -0.54
C THR A 432 24.15 -22.54 -1.10
N LEU A 433 24.30 -22.30 -2.40
CA LEU A 433 25.56 -22.29 -3.12
C LEU A 433 26.14 -20.87 -3.08
N ARG A 434 27.15 -20.65 -2.24
CA ARG A 434 27.87 -19.38 -2.23
C ARG A 434 28.82 -19.33 -3.44
N THR A 435 28.74 -18.27 -4.24
CA THR A 435 29.64 -18.03 -5.39
C THR A 435 30.31 -16.67 -5.26
N ASP A 436 31.36 -16.44 -6.04
CA ASP A 436 32.00 -15.14 -6.24
C ASP A 436 30.97 -14.05 -6.64
N GLY A 437 30.01 -14.41 -7.49
CA GLY A 437 28.85 -13.61 -7.88
C GLY A 437 27.69 -13.59 -6.87
N GLY A 438 27.94 -13.91 -5.60
CA GLY A 438 26.96 -13.94 -4.50
C GLY A 438 26.31 -15.31 -4.27
N SER A 439 25.35 -15.39 -3.35
CA SER A 439 24.63 -16.65 -3.08
C SER A 439 23.62 -16.98 -4.18
N GLN A 440 23.73 -18.18 -4.74
CA GLN A 440 22.66 -18.85 -5.51
C GLN A 440 22.04 -19.90 -4.61
N VAL A 441 20.72 -20.07 -4.65
CA VAL A 441 20.06 -20.99 -3.71
C VAL A 441 19.05 -21.85 -4.44
N VAL A 442 19.26 -23.16 -4.32
CA VAL A 442 18.45 -24.23 -4.90
C VAL A 442 17.35 -24.55 -3.89
N GLY A 443 16.16 -24.06 -4.19
CA GLY A 443 14.94 -24.31 -3.44
C GLY A 443 14.10 -25.45 -4.02
N GLY A 444 12.96 -25.74 -3.40
CA GLY A 444 12.02 -26.78 -3.83
C GLY A 444 12.56 -28.22 -3.83
N VAL A 445 13.69 -28.51 -3.17
CA VAL A 445 14.21 -29.88 -3.03
C VAL A 445 13.26 -30.71 -2.17
N ALA A 446 12.97 -31.95 -2.59
CA ALA A 446 12.06 -32.83 -1.87
C ALA A 446 12.46 -33.01 -0.38
N LYS A 447 11.47 -32.90 0.51
CA LYS A 447 11.70 -32.86 1.97
C LYS A 447 12.57 -34.02 2.47
N GLY A 448 13.67 -33.67 3.14
CA GLY A 448 14.68 -34.60 3.65
C GLY A 448 15.90 -34.76 2.73
N GLN A 449 15.81 -34.46 1.43
CA GLN A 449 16.91 -34.65 0.48
C GLN A 449 17.88 -33.47 0.37
N ALA A 450 17.64 -32.34 1.06
CA ALA A 450 18.52 -31.16 0.97
C ALA A 450 19.98 -31.44 1.38
N GLY A 451 20.23 -32.29 2.38
CA GLY A 451 21.58 -32.72 2.76
C GLY A 451 22.24 -33.66 1.74
N GLU A 452 21.46 -34.53 1.10
CA GLU A 452 21.90 -35.41 0.01
C GLU A 452 22.30 -34.58 -1.22
N VAL A 453 21.42 -33.67 -1.66
CA VAL A 453 21.66 -32.73 -2.78
C VAL A 453 22.88 -31.84 -2.52
N ALA A 454 23.00 -31.25 -1.33
CA ALA A 454 24.13 -30.39 -0.99
C ALA A 454 25.47 -31.13 -1.03
N ALA A 455 25.50 -32.39 -0.60
CA ALA A 455 26.73 -33.17 -0.60
C ALA A 455 27.04 -33.82 -1.96
N VAL A 456 26.04 -34.14 -2.78
CA VAL A 456 26.27 -34.45 -4.21
C VAL A 456 26.87 -33.24 -4.91
N PHE A 457 26.37 -32.03 -4.63
CA PHE A 457 26.96 -30.80 -5.15
C PHE A 457 28.40 -30.59 -4.65
N GLU A 458 28.69 -30.84 -3.37
CA GLU A 458 30.05 -30.73 -2.80
C GLU A 458 31.01 -31.75 -3.42
N ALA A 459 30.55 -32.97 -3.68
CA ALA A 459 31.33 -34.02 -4.32
C ALA A 459 31.59 -33.75 -5.82
N LEU A 460 30.63 -33.15 -6.54
CA LEU A 460 30.83 -32.66 -7.91
C LEU A 460 31.78 -31.45 -7.94
N ARG A 461 31.67 -30.54 -6.97
CA ARG A 461 32.56 -29.40 -6.76
C ARG A 461 34.00 -29.83 -6.58
N ALA A 462 34.24 -30.87 -5.78
CA ALA A 462 35.56 -31.44 -5.54
C ALA A 462 36.17 -32.23 -6.73
N GLN A 463 35.45 -32.42 -7.83
CA GLN A 463 35.89 -33.22 -8.99
C GLN A 463 35.98 -32.43 -10.32
N THR A 464 35.70 -31.13 -10.34
CA THR A 464 35.50 -30.38 -11.59
C THR A 464 36.55 -29.28 -11.84
N ASP A 465 37.45 -29.51 -12.80
CA ASP A 465 38.42 -28.52 -13.32
C ASP A 465 37.96 -27.80 -14.61
N ALA A 466 36.70 -27.96 -15.02
CA ALA A 466 36.21 -27.53 -16.35
C ALA A 466 35.43 -26.21 -16.35
N PRO A 467 35.65 -25.30 -17.32
CA PRO A 467 34.90 -24.05 -17.46
C PRO A 467 33.48 -24.26 -18.01
N ALA A 468 32.55 -23.40 -17.59
CA ALA A 468 31.12 -23.47 -17.91
C ALA A 468 30.74 -22.88 -19.29
N ALA A 469 29.57 -23.30 -19.80
CA ALA A 469 29.01 -22.84 -21.06
C ALA A 469 28.23 -21.51 -20.96
N GLY A 470 28.09 -20.83 -22.10
CA GLY A 470 27.38 -19.54 -22.21
C GLY A 470 25.84 -19.64 -22.15
N PRO A 471 25.16 -18.49 -21.88
CA PRO A 471 23.71 -18.44 -21.64
C PRO A 471 22.85 -18.73 -22.88
N ARG A 472 21.58 -19.10 -22.63
CA ARG A 472 20.57 -19.39 -23.67
C ARG A 472 19.23 -18.72 -23.37
N LEU A 473 18.49 -18.39 -24.43
CA LEU A 473 17.10 -17.90 -24.36
C LEU A 473 16.12 -19.04 -24.00
N THR A 474 15.04 -18.69 -23.30
CA THR A 474 14.04 -19.64 -22.80
C THR A 474 12.62 -19.27 -23.28
N PRO A 475 11.64 -20.21 -23.30
CA PRO A 475 10.30 -19.93 -23.83
C PRO A 475 9.43 -18.97 -23.01
N GLN A 476 9.74 -18.69 -21.73
CA GLN A 476 8.92 -17.79 -20.89
C GLN A 476 8.81 -16.36 -21.49
N LEU A 477 9.89 -15.86 -22.09
CA LEU A 477 9.91 -14.55 -22.76
C LEU A 477 8.87 -14.43 -23.89
N VAL A 478 8.54 -15.54 -24.56
CA VAL A 478 7.52 -15.56 -25.61
C VAL A 478 6.11 -15.44 -25.02
N ILE A 479 5.86 -16.08 -23.87
CA ILE A 479 4.56 -16.07 -23.19
C ILE A 479 4.26 -14.66 -22.64
N GLU A 480 5.23 -14.03 -21.96
CA GLU A 480 5.07 -12.66 -21.46
C GLU A 480 4.86 -11.66 -22.61
N ALA A 481 5.62 -11.77 -23.71
CA ALA A 481 5.44 -10.91 -24.88
C ALA A 481 4.05 -11.05 -25.52
N VAL A 482 3.54 -12.28 -25.68
CA VAL A 482 2.19 -12.54 -26.21
C VAL A 482 1.10 -11.92 -25.33
N TYR A 483 1.25 -11.98 -24.00
CA TYR A 483 0.30 -11.35 -23.08
C TYR A 483 0.25 -9.82 -23.22
N TYR A 484 1.41 -9.15 -23.22
CA TYR A 484 1.45 -7.68 -23.39
C TYR A 484 0.86 -7.25 -24.74
N VAL A 485 1.11 -8.01 -25.81
CA VAL A 485 0.49 -7.77 -27.13
C VAL A 485 -1.03 -7.95 -27.06
N ALA A 486 -1.53 -9.00 -26.40
CA ALA A 486 -2.97 -9.22 -26.25
C ALA A 486 -3.67 -8.09 -25.47
N CYS A 487 -3.08 -7.62 -24.37
CA CYS A 487 -3.58 -6.46 -23.63
C CYS A 487 -3.53 -5.17 -24.46
N ALA A 488 -2.45 -4.93 -25.22
CA ALA A 488 -2.33 -3.75 -26.08
C ALA A 488 -3.35 -3.76 -27.23
N VAL A 489 -3.63 -4.91 -27.84
CA VAL A 489 -4.67 -5.05 -28.86
C VAL A 489 -6.07 -4.84 -28.27
N ALA A 490 -6.37 -5.43 -27.10
CA ALA A 490 -7.65 -5.22 -26.42
C ALA A 490 -7.88 -3.73 -26.06
N PHE A 491 -6.83 -3.03 -25.67
CA PHE A 491 -6.85 -1.58 -25.40
C PHE A 491 -7.06 -0.75 -26.67
N LEU A 492 -6.36 -1.06 -27.77
CA LEU A 492 -6.43 -0.31 -29.03
C LEU A 492 -7.71 -0.53 -29.85
N VAL A 493 -8.43 -1.64 -29.63
CA VAL A 493 -9.70 -1.95 -30.32
C VAL A 493 -10.91 -1.23 -29.68
N LEU A 494 -10.73 -0.64 -28.50
CA LEU A 494 -11.80 -0.02 -27.70
C LEU A 494 -11.56 1.48 -27.43
N LEU A 495 -10.80 2.14 -28.33
CA LEU A 495 -10.34 3.52 -28.25
C LEU A 495 -10.71 4.30 -29.53
#